data_AF-A0A925X6I8-F1
#
_entry.id   AF-A0A925X6I8-F1
#
_cell.length_a   1.000
_cell.length_b   1.000
_cell.length_c   1.000
_cell.angle_alpha   90.00
_cell.angle_beta   90.00
_cell.angle_gamma   90.00
#
_symmetry.space_group_name_H-M   'P 1'
#
loop_
_entity.id
_entity.type
_entity.pdbx_description
1 polymer ?
#
loop_
_entity_poly.entity_id
_entity_poly.type
_entity_poly.pdbx_seq_one_letter_code
_entity_poly.pdbx_strand_id
1 'polypeptide(L)'
;MKNLTIFLVIFALAISAKAQPFTLMGDAKDMSNNCIRLTPDIQYSEGLAYYNTKLNLASNFEISFDIYFGDKDEGADGITFVIQNDDRGFEAFGTWGECMGYGRWSKFYEGGNYISPSIAIEFDTYFNERQNDPLHDHIAYLENGTNYHTEYWHNKDENFNLEDDILHDFRFR
;
A
#
# COMPACT_ATOMS: atom_id res chain seq x y z
N MET A 1 -33.70 52.88 -33.89
CA MET A 1 -32.47 52.59 -33.11
C MET A 1 -32.84 51.66 -31.98
N LYS A 2 -32.55 50.36 -32.11
CA LYS A 2 -32.67 49.39 -31.01
C LYS A 2 -31.30 48.74 -30.85
N ASN A 3 -30.60 49.10 -29.78
CA ASN A 3 -29.29 48.56 -29.46
C ASN A 3 -29.49 47.15 -28.88
N LEU A 4 -28.91 46.16 -29.54
CA LEU A 4 -28.91 44.78 -29.07
C LEU A 4 -27.64 44.56 -28.23
N THR A 5 -27.79 44.57 -26.92
CA THR A 5 -26.71 44.22 -25.99
C THR A 5 -26.63 42.70 -25.87
N ILE A 6 -25.54 42.09 -26.32
CA ILE A 6 -25.27 40.66 -26.14
C ILE A 6 -24.57 40.47 -24.79
N PHE A 7 -25.20 39.74 -23.87
CA PHE A 7 -24.57 39.28 -22.65
C PHE A 7 -23.80 37.99 -22.93
N LEU A 8 -22.48 38.02 -22.76
CA LEU A 8 -21.63 36.83 -22.83
C LEU A 8 -21.63 36.16 -21.45
N VAL A 9 -22.34 35.05 -21.31
CA VAL A 9 -22.29 34.22 -20.11
C VAL A 9 -21.07 33.30 -20.23
N ILE A 10 -20.02 33.61 -19.47
CA ILE A 10 -18.84 32.74 -19.33
C ILE A 10 -19.22 31.63 -18.34
N PHE A 11 -19.47 30.42 -18.83
CA PHE A 11 -19.53 29.22 -18.00
C PHE A 11 -18.09 28.87 -17.57
N ALA A 12 -17.77 29.09 -16.30
CA ALA A 12 -16.57 28.53 -15.70
C ALA A 12 -16.78 27.01 -15.59
N LEU A 13 -16.11 26.24 -16.46
CA LEU A 13 -15.97 24.80 -16.23
C LEU A 13 -15.12 24.62 -14.98
N ALA A 14 -15.75 24.17 -13.89
CA ALA A 14 -15.01 23.59 -12.79
C ALA A 14 -14.29 22.35 -13.32
N ILE A 15 -12.98 22.44 -13.46
CA ILE A 15 -12.13 21.29 -13.72
C ILE A 15 -12.14 20.50 -12.41
N SER A 16 -12.99 19.46 -12.32
CA SER A 16 -12.83 18.47 -11.26
C SER A 16 -11.43 17.89 -11.39
N ALA A 17 -10.60 18.11 -10.37
CA ALA A 17 -9.41 17.31 -10.18
C ALA A 17 -9.85 15.84 -10.22
N LYS A 18 -9.34 15.08 -11.18
CA LYS A 18 -9.57 13.63 -11.17
C LYS A 18 -8.95 13.12 -9.87
N ALA A 19 -9.76 12.50 -9.01
CA ALA A 19 -9.26 11.62 -7.96
C ALA A 19 -8.21 10.69 -8.60
N GLN A 20 -7.07 10.51 -7.92
CA GLN A 20 -6.07 9.56 -8.40
C GLN A 20 -6.78 8.21 -8.63
N PRO A 21 -6.63 7.57 -9.80
CA PRO A 21 -7.46 6.41 -10.12
C PRO A 21 -6.92 5.20 -9.37
N PHE A 22 -7.36 5.01 -8.14
CA PHE A 22 -7.15 3.79 -7.38
C PHE A 22 -8.37 2.88 -7.49
N THR A 23 -8.12 1.57 -7.60
CA THR A 23 -9.11 0.53 -7.33
C THR A 23 -8.91 0.07 -5.90
N LEU A 24 -9.89 0.32 -5.04
CA LEU A 24 -9.86 -0.05 -3.63
C LEU A 24 -10.54 -1.40 -3.42
N MET A 25 -9.93 -2.26 -2.62
CA MET A 25 -10.47 -3.57 -2.24
C MET A 25 -10.51 -3.71 -0.71
N GLY A 26 -11.36 -4.63 -0.23
CA GLY A 26 -11.51 -4.88 1.20
C GLY A 26 -12.05 -3.66 1.95
N ASP A 27 -11.44 -3.35 3.08
CA ASP A 27 -11.81 -2.23 3.95
C ASP A 27 -11.22 -0.87 3.54
N ALA A 28 -10.43 -0.85 2.45
CA ALA A 28 -9.76 0.36 1.98
C ALA A 28 -10.77 1.45 1.60
N LYS A 29 -10.50 2.69 2.01
CA LYS A 29 -11.34 3.85 1.72
C LYS A 29 -10.52 5.07 1.32
N ASP A 30 -11.00 5.73 0.28
CA ASP A 30 -10.58 7.09 -0.04
C ASP A 30 -10.95 8.03 1.10
N MET A 31 -9.97 8.82 1.55
CA MET A 31 -10.16 9.91 2.50
C MET A 31 -10.02 11.26 1.79
N SER A 32 -10.29 12.34 2.53
CA SER A 32 -9.93 13.69 2.08
C SER A 32 -8.41 13.84 1.94
N ASN A 33 -7.97 14.86 1.20
CA ASN A 33 -6.56 15.26 1.07
C ASN A 33 -5.64 14.21 0.41
N ASN A 34 -6.16 13.45 -0.56
CA ASN A 34 -5.40 12.43 -1.29
C ASN A 34 -4.80 11.32 -0.40
N CYS A 35 -5.45 11.03 0.73
CA CYS A 35 -5.10 9.93 1.60
C CYS A 35 -6.00 8.73 1.30
N ILE A 36 -5.43 7.53 1.32
CA ILE A 36 -6.19 6.28 1.31
C ILE A 36 -5.90 5.59 2.63
N ARG A 37 -6.96 5.24 3.35
CA ARG A 37 -6.84 4.38 4.52
C ARG A 37 -7.07 2.94 4.11
N LEU A 38 -6.10 2.07 4.32
CA LEU A 38 -6.19 0.65 3.97
C LEU A 38 -7.08 -0.12 4.96
N THR A 39 -6.89 0.09 6.26
CA THR A 39 -7.65 -0.59 7.33
C THR A 39 -8.18 0.42 8.35
N PRO A 40 -9.41 0.24 8.88
CA PRO A 40 -9.82 0.90 10.11
C PRO A 40 -9.12 0.30 11.33
N ASP A 41 -9.10 1.04 12.43
CA ASP A 41 -8.66 0.59 13.77
C ASP A 41 -9.68 -0.40 14.39
N ILE A 42 -9.81 -1.56 13.75
CA ILE A 42 -10.69 -2.67 14.12
C ILE A 42 -9.95 -3.97 13.77
N GLN A 43 -10.05 -4.99 14.63
CA GLN A 43 -9.44 -6.29 14.39
C GLN A 43 -9.97 -6.97 13.12
N TYR A 44 -9.13 -7.78 12.48
CA TYR A 44 -9.46 -8.57 11.29
C TYR A 44 -9.87 -7.73 10.07
N SER A 45 -9.25 -6.56 9.91
CA SER A 45 -9.44 -5.69 8.75
C SER A 45 -8.29 -5.82 7.77
N GLU A 46 -8.62 -5.75 6.48
CA GLU A 46 -7.66 -5.87 5.40
C GLU A 46 -8.12 -5.03 4.20
N GLY A 47 -7.22 -4.30 3.56
CA GLY A 47 -7.56 -3.48 2.41
C GLY A 47 -6.37 -3.21 1.51
N LEU A 48 -6.65 -3.14 0.20
CA LEU A 48 -5.67 -2.88 -0.85
C LEU A 48 -6.09 -1.65 -1.66
N ALA A 49 -5.09 -0.98 -2.22
CA ALA A 49 -5.28 0.13 -3.14
C ALA A 49 -4.40 -0.04 -4.39
N TYR A 50 -5.01 -0.43 -5.51
CA TYR A 50 -4.31 -0.58 -6.77
C TYR A 50 -4.30 0.71 -7.56
N TYR A 51 -3.11 1.20 -7.95
CA TYR A 51 -3.03 2.30 -8.90
C TYR A 51 -3.37 1.81 -10.31
N ASN A 52 -4.35 2.44 -10.96
CA ASN A 52 -4.92 1.95 -12.22
C ASN A 52 -4.05 2.21 -13.46
N THR A 53 -2.87 2.82 -13.29
CA THR A 53 -1.92 3.04 -14.39
C THR A 53 -0.74 2.10 -14.24
N LYS A 54 -0.48 1.31 -15.28
CA LYS A 54 0.66 0.39 -15.31
C LYS A 54 1.99 1.14 -15.33
N LEU A 55 2.93 0.65 -14.55
CA LEU A 55 4.32 1.10 -14.56
C LEU A 55 5.09 0.46 -15.73
N ASN A 56 5.84 1.27 -16.48
CA ASN A 56 6.74 0.77 -17.52
C ASN A 56 8.15 0.55 -16.95
N LEU A 57 8.50 -0.70 -16.67
CA LEU A 57 9.81 -1.08 -16.12
C LEU A 57 10.97 -0.95 -17.13
N ALA A 58 10.71 -0.67 -18.42
CA ALA A 58 11.76 -0.40 -19.40
C ALA A 58 12.30 1.04 -19.34
N SER A 59 11.79 1.87 -18.45
CA SER A 59 12.21 3.25 -18.22
C SER A 59 12.54 3.44 -16.74
N ASN A 60 13.42 4.39 -16.43
CA ASN A 60 13.65 4.79 -15.05
C ASN A 60 12.34 5.30 -14.44
N PHE A 61 12.09 4.97 -13.19
CA PHE A 61 10.93 5.44 -12.45
C PHE A 61 11.33 5.81 -11.03
N GLU A 62 10.50 6.64 -10.41
CA GLU A 62 10.57 6.93 -8.98
C GLU A 62 9.12 6.96 -8.49
N ILE A 63 8.86 6.27 -7.39
CA ILE A 63 7.58 6.30 -6.69
C ILE A 63 7.88 6.81 -5.28
N SER A 64 7.19 7.87 -4.88
CA SER A 64 7.26 8.42 -3.53
C SER A 64 5.85 8.54 -2.96
N PHE A 65 5.73 8.22 -1.68
CA PHE A 65 4.48 8.36 -0.94
C PHE A 65 4.79 8.52 0.54
N ASP A 66 3.86 9.19 1.20
CA ASP A 66 3.82 9.25 2.65
C ASP A 66 3.05 8.03 3.17
N ILE A 67 3.52 7.44 4.27
CA ILE A 67 2.90 6.28 4.91
C ILE A 67 2.82 6.48 6.44
N TYR A 68 1.72 6.02 7.03
CA TYR A 68 1.40 6.20 8.45
C TYR A 68 0.88 4.88 9.01
N PHE A 69 1.43 4.43 10.14
CA PHE A 69 1.10 3.13 10.73
C PHE A 69 0.18 3.23 11.94
N GLY A 70 0.06 4.40 12.56
CA GLY A 70 -0.78 4.59 13.75
C GLY A 70 0.00 5.15 14.93
N ASP A 71 -0.68 5.18 16.07
CA ASP A 71 -0.18 5.65 17.38
C ASP A 71 -0.28 4.55 18.45
N LYS A 72 -0.38 3.28 18.04
CA LYS A 72 -0.66 2.13 18.92
C LYS A 72 0.25 0.94 18.61
N ASP A 73 1.27 0.75 19.44
CA ASP A 73 2.23 -0.37 19.35
C ASP A 73 1.61 -1.77 19.60
N GLU A 74 0.33 -1.86 19.99
CA GLU A 74 -0.39 -3.14 20.06
C GLU A 74 -1.00 -3.58 18.73
N GLY A 75 -0.79 -2.80 17.66
CA GLY A 75 -1.32 -3.03 16.32
C GLY A 75 -0.65 -4.19 15.57
N ALA A 76 -1.27 -4.57 14.46
CA ALA A 76 -0.78 -5.57 13.51
C ALA A 76 -1.55 -5.41 12.18
N ASP A 77 -1.06 -5.90 11.04
CA ASP A 77 0.23 -6.58 10.82
C ASP A 77 1.25 -5.69 10.06
N GLY A 78 0.79 -4.56 9.52
CA GLY A 78 1.60 -3.56 8.80
C GLY A 78 1.09 -3.27 7.38
N ILE A 79 1.94 -2.72 6.51
CA ILE A 79 1.60 -2.38 5.11
C ILE A 79 2.62 -2.93 4.11
N THR A 80 2.18 -3.35 2.92
CA THR A 80 3.06 -3.67 1.79
C THR A 80 2.90 -2.68 0.63
N PHE A 81 4.03 -2.28 0.04
CA PHE A 81 4.06 -1.63 -1.28
C PHE A 81 4.42 -2.67 -2.34
N VAL A 82 3.54 -2.88 -3.32
CA VAL A 82 3.64 -4.00 -4.27
C VAL A 82 3.70 -3.51 -5.71
N ILE A 83 4.67 -4.03 -6.47
CA ILE A 83 4.69 -3.97 -7.94
C ILE A 83 4.43 -5.39 -8.46
N GLN A 84 3.36 -5.57 -9.21
CA GLN A 84 2.90 -6.88 -9.66
C GLN A 84 2.49 -6.91 -11.13
N ASN A 85 2.53 -8.11 -11.71
CA ASN A 85 1.94 -8.42 -13.01
C ASN A 85 1.24 -9.80 -12.99
N ASP A 86 0.46 -10.03 -11.93
CA ASP A 86 -0.42 -11.17 -11.71
C ASP A 86 -1.59 -11.16 -12.71
N ASP A 87 -1.96 -12.34 -13.21
CA ASP A 87 -3.01 -12.50 -14.22
C ASP A 87 -4.41 -12.10 -13.71
N ARG A 88 -4.62 -12.06 -12.39
CA ARG A 88 -5.86 -11.55 -11.77
C ARG A 88 -5.97 -10.03 -11.86
N GLY A 89 -4.91 -9.32 -12.22
CA GLY A 89 -4.91 -7.87 -12.41
C GLY A 89 -5.23 -7.13 -11.11
N PHE A 90 -6.25 -6.26 -11.13
CA PHE A 90 -6.68 -5.49 -9.96
C PHE A 90 -7.53 -6.31 -8.97
N GLU A 91 -7.78 -7.59 -9.25
CA GLU A 91 -8.47 -8.52 -8.34
C GLU A 91 -7.48 -9.43 -7.60
N ALA A 92 -6.17 -9.28 -7.84
CA ALA A 92 -5.16 -10.04 -7.11
C ALA A 92 -5.23 -9.67 -5.61
N PHE A 93 -5.30 -10.67 -4.75
CA PHE A 93 -5.39 -10.50 -3.30
C PHE A 93 -4.65 -11.67 -2.66
N GLY A 94 -3.70 -11.38 -1.78
CA GLY A 94 -2.92 -12.35 -1.00
C GLY A 94 -3.69 -12.87 0.22
N THR A 95 -2.96 -13.52 1.13
CA THR A 95 -3.50 -13.98 2.41
C THR A 95 -3.52 -12.82 3.40
N TRP A 96 -4.52 -12.80 4.27
CA TRP A 96 -4.74 -11.80 5.31
C TRP A 96 -3.84 -11.99 6.53
N GLY A 97 -3.92 -11.05 7.47
CA GLY A 97 -3.16 -11.08 8.72
C GLY A 97 -1.68 -10.84 8.44
N GLU A 98 -0.85 -11.73 8.96
CA GLU A 98 0.61 -11.67 8.85
C GLU A 98 1.14 -11.64 7.40
N CYS A 99 0.31 -11.99 6.41
CA CYS A 99 0.66 -11.95 4.99
C CYS A 99 0.24 -10.65 4.27
N MET A 100 -0.38 -9.71 5.00
CA MET A 100 -0.63 -8.32 4.63
C MET A 100 -1.35 -8.12 3.29
N GLY A 101 -2.20 -9.08 2.91
CA GLY A 101 -2.92 -9.07 1.63
C GLY A 101 -2.04 -9.20 0.39
N TYR A 102 -0.75 -9.50 0.58
CA TYR A 102 0.22 -9.65 -0.49
C TYR A 102 0.53 -11.12 -0.77
N GLY A 103 0.86 -11.87 0.27
CA GLY A 103 1.56 -13.13 0.11
C GLY A 103 1.01 -14.27 0.94
N ARG A 104 1.91 -15.20 1.23
CA ARG A 104 1.73 -16.38 2.07
C ARG A 104 2.96 -16.54 2.97
N TRP A 105 2.81 -17.30 4.06
CA TRP A 105 3.87 -17.49 5.07
C TRP A 105 5.23 -17.86 4.49
N SER A 106 5.26 -18.78 3.53
CA SER A 106 6.48 -19.14 2.81
C SER A 106 6.14 -19.66 1.42
N LYS A 107 7.14 -19.70 0.53
CA LYS A 107 7.00 -20.30 -0.80
C LYS A 107 6.60 -21.78 -0.79
N PHE A 108 6.77 -22.48 0.34
CA PHE A 108 6.43 -23.88 0.53
C PHE A 108 5.02 -24.09 1.12
N TYR A 109 4.36 -23.02 1.54
CA TYR A 109 3.00 -23.10 2.05
C TYR A 109 1.99 -23.10 0.89
N GLU A 110 1.27 -24.20 0.69
CA GLU A 110 0.34 -24.34 -0.44
C GLU A 110 -1.08 -23.83 -0.15
N GLY A 111 -1.40 -23.51 1.11
CA GLY A 111 -2.76 -23.18 1.55
C GLY A 111 -3.15 -21.70 1.44
N GLY A 112 -2.24 -20.82 1.06
CA GLY A 112 -2.44 -19.36 1.05
C GLY A 112 -2.61 -18.80 -0.36
N ASN A 113 -3.36 -17.71 -0.46
CA ASN A 113 -3.36 -16.87 -1.65
C ASN A 113 -2.06 -16.04 -1.69
N TYR A 114 -1.59 -15.66 -2.86
CA TYR A 114 -0.37 -14.87 -3.01
C TYR A 114 -0.40 -14.13 -4.35
N ILE A 115 0.19 -12.94 -4.42
CA ILE A 115 0.26 -12.13 -5.64
C ILE A 115 1.58 -12.43 -6.37
N SER A 116 1.54 -12.92 -7.61
CA SER A 116 2.74 -13.30 -8.37
C SER A 116 2.51 -13.27 -9.89
N PRO A 117 3.52 -12.87 -10.71
CA PRO A 117 4.84 -12.40 -10.32
C PRO A 117 4.82 -10.99 -9.72
N SER A 118 5.67 -10.76 -8.73
CA SER A 118 5.68 -9.51 -7.98
C SER A 118 6.98 -9.28 -7.24
N ILE A 119 7.23 -8.01 -6.91
CA ILE A 119 8.12 -7.61 -5.83
C ILE A 119 7.31 -6.78 -4.85
N ALA A 120 7.67 -6.83 -3.58
CA ALA A 120 7.10 -5.96 -2.57
C ALA A 120 8.15 -5.48 -1.57
N ILE A 121 7.85 -4.34 -0.96
CA ILE A 121 8.50 -3.88 0.26
C ILE A 121 7.44 -3.98 1.35
N GLU A 122 7.70 -4.78 2.37
CA GLU A 122 6.86 -4.80 3.56
C GLU A 122 7.40 -3.80 4.59
N PHE A 123 6.47 -3.22 5.33
CA PHE A 123 6.69 -2.40 6.49
C PHE A 123 5.88 -3.08 7.60
N ASP A 124 6.58 -3.92 8.34
CA ASP A 124 6.01 -4.90 9.26
C ASP A 124 6.12 -4.39 10.69
N THR A 125 4.98 -4.37 11.37
CA THR A 125 4.81 -3.86 12.74
C THR A 125 4.54 -4.97 13.75
N TYR A 126 4.60 -6.24 13.32
CA TYR A 126 4.18 -7.35 14.16
C TYR A 126 5.03 -8.61 13.97
N PHE A 127 5.63 -9.09 15.06
CA PHE A 127 6.49 -10.27 15.01
C PHE A 127 5.72 -11.58 14.71
N ASN A 128 6.04 -12.19 13.56
CA ASN A 128 5.62 -13.53 13.19
C ASN A 128 6.83 -14.47 12.98
N GLU A 129 7.11 -15.34 13.97
CA GLU A 129 8.23 -16.31 13.92
C GLU A 129 8.28 -17.16 12.63
N ARG A 130 7.12 -17.46 12.03
CA ARG A 130 7.03 -18.28 10.81
C ARG A 130 7.56 -17.58 9.56
N GLN A 131 7.62 -16.26 9.57
CA GLN A 131 8.17 -15.42 8.49
C GLN A 131 9.62 -15.04 8.71
N ASN A 132 10.19 -15.44 9.85
CA ASN A 132 11.56 -15.14 10.27
C ASN A 132 11.75 -13.64 10.59
N ASP A 133 10.73 -13.03 11.16
CA ASP A 133 10.78 -11.63 11.57
C ASP A 133 11.76 -11.42 12.73
N PRO A 134 12.43 -10.26 12.79
CA PRO A 134 13.03 -9.77 14.03
C PRO A 134 11.94 -9.46 15.08
N LEU A 135 12.35 -9.33 16.34
CA LEU A 135 11.45 -9.01 17.46
C LEU A 135 10.93 -7.55 17.46
N HIS A 136 11.35 -6.76 16.49
CA HIS A 136 11.08 -5.33 16.37
C HIS A 136 10.52 -5.07 14.98
N ASP A 137 9.85 -3.93 14.82
CA ASP A 137 9.38 -3.50 13.51
C ASP A 137 10.52 -3.50 12.51
N HIS A 138 10.18 -3.76 11.26
CA HIS A 138 11.18 -3.89 10.23
C HIS A 138 10.61 -3.64 8.84
N ILE A 139 11.53 -3.48 7.89
CA ILE A 139 11.25 -3.33 6.48
C ILE A 139 12.00 -4.43 5.74
N ALA A 140 11.31 -5.19 4.89
CA ALA A 140 11.92 -6.26 4.12
C ALA A 140 11.54 -6.22 2.64
N TYR A 141 12.42 -6.77 1.81
CA TYR A 141 12.15 -6.98 0.39
C TYR A 141 11.61 -8.39 0.17
N LEU A 142 10.49 -8.46 -0.54
CA LEU A 142 9.77 -9.70 -0.79
C LEU A 142 9.62 -9.95 -2.29
N GLU A 143 9.50 -11.23 -2.64
CA GLU A 143 9.30 -11.66 -4.03
C GLU A 143 8.16 -12.66 -4.15
N ASN A 144 7.38 -12.51 -5.22
CA ASN A 144 6.39 -13.47 -5.70
C ASN A 144 5.41 -13.94 -4.60
N GLY A 145 4.92 -12.98 -3.81
CA GLY A 145 3.88 -13.21 -2.82
C GLY A 145 4.33 -14.13 -1.68
N THR A 146 5.57 -13.98 -1.20
CA THR A 146 6.09 -14.70 -0.04
C THR A 146 6.57 -13.69 1.00
N ASN A 147 6.05 -13.77 2.23
CA ASN A 147 6.48 -12.89 3.33
C ASN A 147 7.65 -13.46 4.15
N TYR A 148 8.05 -14.72 3.92
CA TYR A 148 9.30 -15.19 4.52
C TYR A 148 10.50 -14.43 3.95
N HIS A 149 11.27 -13.76 4.81
CA HIS A 149 12.49 -13.03 4.47
C HIS A 149 13.67 -13.45 5.35
N THR A 150 14.89 -13.14 4.90
CA THR A 150 16.13 -13.42 5.66
C THR A 150 16.96 -12.18 5.89
N GLU A 151 16.58 -11.07 5.27
CA GLU A 151 17.26 -9.78 5.33
C GLU A 151 16.18 -8.72 5.56
N TYR A 152 16.40 -7.87 6.55
CA TYR A 152 15.49 -6.82 6.92
C TYR A 152 16.27 -5.56 7.30
N TRP A 153 15.56 -4.43 7.35
CA TRP A 153 16.07 -3.16 7.79
C TRP A 153 15.23 -2.64 8.95
N HIS A 154 15.89 -2.22 10.02
CA HIS A 154 15.30 -1.66 11.24
C HIS A 154 16.13 -0.47 11.74
N ASN A 155 16.79 0.24 10.82
CA ASN A 155 17.70 1.34 11.11
C ASN A 155 18.88 1.03 12.09
N LYS A 156 19.17 -0.24 12.37
CA LYS A 156 20.11 -0.67 13.43
C LYS A 156 19.68 -0.21 14.83
N ASP A 157 18.38 -0.08 15.03
CA ASP A 157 17.77 0.26 16.31
C ASP A 157 16.93 -0.93 16.78
N GLU A 158 17.29 -1.50 17.93
CA GLU A 158 16.51 -2.57 18.57
C GLU A 158 15.24 -2.03 19.25
N ASN A 159 14.92 -0.76 19.07
CA ASN A 159 13.62 -0.17 19.42
C ASN A 159 12.99 0.50 18.20
N PHE A 160 13.40 0.12 16.99
CA PHE A 160 12.75 0.61 15.79
C PHE A 160 11.25 0.30 15.85
N ASN A 161 10.45 1.34 15.63
CA ASN A 161 9.00 1.31 15.73
C ASN A 161 8.45 2.19 14.60
N LEU A 162 7.50 1.65 13.83
CA LEU A 162 6.81 2.32 12.74
C LEU A 162 5.50 2.96 13.22
N GLU A 163 4.89 2.43 14.29
CA GLU A 163 3.63 2.90 14.90
C GLU A 163 3.84 4.11 15.83
N ASP A 164 4.66 5.06 15.38
CA ASP A 164 5.24 6.14 16.19
C ASP A 164 4.45 7.47 16.16
N ASP A 165 3.19 7.46 15.70
CA ASP A 165 2.35 8.66 15.47
C ASP A 165 2.98 9.68 14.50
N ILE A 166 3.86 9.23 13.61
CA ILE A 166 4.53 10.07 12.62
C ILE A 166 4.28 9.57 11.19
N LEU A 167 4.16 10.53 10.28
CA LEU A 167 4.09 10.27 8.84
C LEU A 167 5.51 10.08 8.28
N HIS A 168 5.76 8.95 7.64
CA HIS A 168 7.05 8.58 7.06
C HIS A 168 7.08 8.83 5.55
N ASP A 169 8.16 9.42 5.03
CA ASP A 169 8.39 9.55 3.57
C ASP A 169 9.12 8.31 3.05
N PHE A 170 8.51 7.62 2.09
CA PHE A 170 9.12 6.50 1.41
C PHE A 170 9.37 6.81 -0.06
N ARG A 171 10.52 6.34 -0.57
CA ARG A 171 10.91 6.50 -1.97
C ARG A 171 11.51 5.23 -2.53
N PHE A 172 10.94 4.76 -3.64
CA PHE A 172 11.40 3.62 -4.42
C PHE A 172 11.84 4.07 -5.82
N ARG A 173 13.00 3.62 -6.28
CA ARG A 173 13.63 4.05 -7.54
C ARG A 173 14.53 2.97 -8.12
#